data_AF-A0A818SFF1-F1
#
_entry.id   AF-A0A818SFF1-F1
#
_cell.length_a   1.000
_cell.length_b   1.000
_cell.length_c   1.000
_cell.angle_alpha   90.00
_cell.angle_beta   90.00
_cell.angle_gamma   90.00
#
_symmetry.space_group_name_H-M   'P 1'
#
loop_
_entity.id
_entity.type
_entity.pdbx_description
1 polymer ?
#
loop_
_entity_poly.entity_id
_entity_poly.type
_entity_poly.pdbx_seq_one_letter_code
_entity_poly.pdbx_strand_id
1 'polypeptide(L)'
;MPSLSESMKQHIQIGIRDIGIAIIDDIARNDLFYISISKSKDIWMESSKSHMKPLSYQLNKHVDEQYESYIKDHNAHSNDEEFSSKKYRIDNNRDVSFDEDTAELTDHQDHLVRIKRQPLDGLWVGFAWSTSNAALHVRINRVQIDNEHEFTLFPVVLNPIVSKAAGTDIPGKPFIEFSLFKTTTARSNTTHIK
;
A
#
# COMPACT_ATOMS: atom_id res chain seq x y z
N MET A 1 13.27 37.31 12.71
CA MET A 1 12.06 36.48 12.52
C MET A 1 12.51 35.09 12.13
N PRO A 2 12.22 34.02 12.90
CA PRO A 2 12.48 32.67 12.42
C PRO A 2 11.49 32.41 11.28
N SER A 3 12.00 31.92 10.15
CA SER A 3 11.23 31.69 8.94
C SER A 3 10.16 30.62 9.15
N LEU A 4 9.00 30.79 8.51
CA LEU A 4 7.89 29.82 8.43
C LEU A 4 8.26 28.50 7.70
N SER A 5 9.54 28.19 7.51
CA SER A 5 10.00 27.13 6.62
C SER A 5 11.22 26.39 7.18
N GLU A 6 11.19 25.98 8.44
CA GLU A 6 12.18 24.99 8.90
C GLU A 6 11.87 23.65 8.24
N SER A 7 12.77 23.18 7.38
CA SER A 7 12.66 21.86 6.77
C SER A 7 12.88 20.76 7.82
N MET A 8 12.11 19.68 7.72
CA MET A 8 12.32 18.48 8.54
C MET A 8 13.67 17.87 8.15
N LYS A 9 14.66 17.97 9.04
CA LYS A 9 16.03 17.52 8.76
C LYS A 9 16.22 16.03 8.99
N GLN A 10 15.44 15.46 9.91
CA GLN A 10 15.53 14.06 10.31
C GLN A 10 14.21 13.38 10.01
N HIS A 11 14.27 12.16 9.50
CA HIS A 11 13.09 11.34 9.25
C HIS A 11 13.42 9.87 9.42
N ILE A 12 12.41 9.11 9.86
CA ILE A 12 12.42 7.66 9.94
C ILE A 12 11.11 7.18 9.31
N GLN A 13 11.20 6.11 8.52
CA GLN A 13 10.06 5.43 7.96
C GLN A 13 10.13 3.95 8.35
N ILE A 14 9.00 3.42 8.81
CA ILE A 14 8.83 2.02 9.20
C ILE A 14 7.68 1.45 8.36
N GLY A 15 7.95 0.36 7.65
CA GLY A 15 6.94 -0.44 6.96
C GLY A 15 6.89 -1.83 7.59
N ILE A 16 5.73 -2.24 8.08
CA ILE A 16 5.47 -3.57 8.60
C ILE A 16 4.48 -4.24 7.66
N ARG A 17 4.92 -5.35 7.05
CA ARG A 17 4.10 -6.10 6.11
C ARG A 17 2.88 -6.70 6.81
N ASP A 18 3.11 -7.48 7.85
CA ASP A 18 2.07 -8.17 8.61
C ASP A 18 2.44 -8.16 10.11
N ILE A 19 1.46 -7.91 10.97
CA ILE A 19 1.56 -7.99 12.42
C ILE A 19 0.25 -8.49 13.01
N GLY A 20 0.33 -9.33 14.04
CA GLY A 20 -0.83 -9.91 14.72
C GLY A 20 -0.72 -9.78 16.23
N ILE A 21 -1.85 -9.61 16.90
CA ILE A 21 -1.98 -9.56 18.34
C ILE A 21 -3.09 -10.53 18.74
N ALA A 22 -2.75 -11.54 19.54
CA ALA A 22 -3.72 -12.43 20.16
C ALA A 22 -4.08 -11.92 21.56
N ILE A 23 -5.38 -11.90 21.87
CA ILE A 23 -5.91 -11.60 23.18
C ILE A 23 -6.38 -12.92 23.77
N ILE A 24 -5.81 -13.30 24.91
CA ILE A 24 -6.05 -14.59 25.56
C ILE A 24 -6.64 -14.35 26.95
N ASP A 25 -7.51 -15.26 27.40
CA ASP A 25 -7.92 -15.37 28.79
C ASP A 25 -6.93 -16.29 29.51
N ASP A 26 -6.19 -15.75 30.47
CA ASP A 26 -5.18 -16.48 31.22
C ASP A 26 -5.78 -17.46 32.24
N ILE A 27 -7.01 -17.21 32.69
CA ILE A 27 -7.73 -18.06 33.65
C ILE A 27 -8.37 -19.23 32.91
N ALA A 28 -9.15 -18.94 31.86
CA ALA A 28 -9.83 -19.97 31.07
C ALA A 28 -8.89 -20.70 30.08
N ARG A 29 -7.69 -20.15 29.85
CA ARG A 29 -6.67 -20.66 28.90
C ARG A 29 -7.21 -20.81 27.47
N ASN A 30 -8.01 -19.85 27.03
CA ASN A 30 -8.53 -19.81 25.67
C ASN A 30 -8.19 -18.49 24.97
N ASP A 31 -8.20 -18.54 23.65
CA ASP A 31 -8.02 -17.36 22.81
C ASP A 31 -9.39 -16.66 22.68
N LEU A 32 -9.41 -15.37 22.94
CA LEU A 32 -10.64 -14.56 22.85
C LEU A 32 -10.75 -13.94 21.46
N PHE A 33 -9.69 -13.24 21.04
CA PHE A 33 -9.66 -12.54 19.77
C PHE A 33 -8.26 -12.55 19.16
N TYR A 34 -8.22 -12.54 17.84
CA TYR A 34 -7.01 -12.28 17.08
C TYR A 34 -7.20 -11.02 16.24
N ILE A 35 -6.32 -10.04 16.42
CA ILE A 35 -6.30 -8.79 15.64
C ILE A 35 -5.09 -8.84 14.73
N SER A 36 -5.32 -8.76 13.42
CA SER A 36 -4.24 -8.71 12.43
C SER A 36 -4.27 -7.41 11.65
N ILE A 37 -3.09 -6.86 11.42
CA ILE A 37 -2.82 -5.84 10.41
C ILE A 37 -1.96 -6.54 9.36
N SER A 38 -2.43 -6.56 8.12
CA SER A 38 -1.77 -7.30 7.04
C SER A 38 -1.58 -6.45 5.81
N LYS A 39 -0.67 -6.88 4.93
CA LYS A 39 -0.45 -6.18 3.67
C LYS A 39 -1.75 -6.15 2.85
N SER A 40 -2.01 -5.03 2.19
CA SER A 40 -3.12 -4.95 1.23
C SER A 40 -2.69 -5.41 -0.15
N LYS A 41 -3.52 -5.14 -1.17
CA LYS A 41 -3.17 -5.38 -2.56
C LYS A 41 -1.90 -4.61 -2.94
N ASP A 42 -1.12 -5.22 -3.82
CA ASP A 42 0.04 -4.56 -4.41
C ASP A 42 -0.46 -3.50 -5.42
N ILE A 43 0.29 -2.42 -5.57
CA ILE A 43 -0.05 -1.34 -6.50
C ILE A 43 1.06 -1.12 -7.50
N TRP A 44 0.68 -0.79 -8.73
CA TRP A 44 1.60 -0.36 -9.76
C TRP A 44 1.86 1.14 -9.68
N MET A 45 3.13 1.52 -9.77
CA MET A 45 3.57 2.90 -9.70
C MET A 45 4.50 3.24 -10.86
N GLU A 46 4.30 4.41 -11.47
CA GLU A 46 5.27 4.99 -12.40
C GLU A 46 6.58 5.23 -11.68
N SER A 47 7.65 4.63 -12.19
CA SER A 47 9.00 4.81 -11.68
C SER A 47 9.69 5.90 -12.50
N SER A 48 9.80 7.10 -11.94
CA SER A 48 10.68 8.16 -12.47
C SER A 48 11.96 8.24 -11.63
N LYS A 49 12.98 8.97 -12.10
CA LYS A 49 14.26 9.12 -11.37
C LYS A 49 14.11 9.78 -9.99
N SER A 50 13.08 10.60 -9.77
CA SER A 50 12.93 11.43 -8.56
C SER A 50 11.69 11.14 -7.74
N HIS A 51 10.72 10.40 -8.28
CA HIS A 51 9.42 10.18 -7.65
C HIS A 51 8.76 8.90 -8.15
N MET A 52 8.04 8.23 -7.25
CA MET A 52 7.15 7.12 -7.59
C MET A 52 5.70 7.57 -7.47
N LYS A 53 4.93 7.47 -8.57
CA LYS A 53 3.54 7.88 -8.62
C LYS A 53 2.63 6.68 -8.77
N PRO A 54 1.59 6.48 -7.93
CA PRO A 54 0.60 5.45 -8.20
C PRO A 54 -0.11 5.70 -9.54
N LEU A 55 -0.32 4.64 -10.32
CA LEU A 55 -1.14 4.71 -11.53
C LEU A 55 -2.60 5.02 -11.17
N SER A 56 -3.38 5.49 -12.14
CA SER A 56 -4.84 5.62 -11.95
C SER A 56 -5.46 4.26 -11.62
N TYR A 57 -6.58 4.25 -10.89
CA TYR A 57 -7.23 3.01 -10.47
C TYR A 57 -7.47 2.04 -11.63
N GLN A 58 -8.10 2.53 -12.71
CA GLN A 58 -8.46 1.69 -13.85
C GLN A 58 -7.22 1.10 -14.53
N LEU A 59 -6.15 1.90 -14.65
CA LEU A 59 -4.92 1.41 -15.24
C LEU A 59 -4.22 0.39 -14.33
N ASN A 60 -4.17 0.66 -13.02
CA ASN A 60 -3.63 -0.28 -12.03
C ASN A 60 -4.34 -1.63 -12.11
N LYS A 61 -5.68 -1.60 -12.17
CA LYS A 61 -6.52 -2.79 -12.27
C LYS A 61 -6.22 -3.59 -13.55
N HIS A 62 -6.22 -2.95 -14.73
CA HIS A 62 -5.96 -3.66 -15.98
C HIS A 62 -4.52 -4.23 -16.04
N VAL A 63 -3.53 -3.49 -15.51
CA VAL A 63 -2.16 -3.99 -15.42
C VAL A 63 -2.08 -5.20 -14.49
N ASP A 64 -2.75 -5.16 -13.34
CA ASP A 64 -2.78 -6.29 -12.39
C ASP A 64 -3.47 -7.54 -13.00
N GLU A 65 -4.56 -7.35 -13.76
CA GLU A 65 -5.23 -8.43 -14.49
C GLU A 65 -4.32 -9.07 -15.57
N GLN A 66 -3.56 -8.26 -16.31
CA GLN A 66 -2.58 -8.78 -17.27
C GLN A 66 -1.38 -9.42 -16.56
N TYR A 67 -0.99 -8.90 -15.40
CA TYR A 67 0.08 -9.47 -14.59
C TYR A 67 -0.27 -10.88 -14.09
N GLU A 68 -1.50 -11.12 -13.65
CA GLU A 68 -1.95 -12.47 -13.30
C GLU A 68 -1.83 -13.45 -14.48
N SER A 69 -2.10 -12.97 -15.70
CA SER A 69 -1.94 -13.77 -16.93
C SER A 69 -0.47 -14.03 -17.24
N TYR A 70 0.38 -13.00 -17.09
CA TYR A 70 1.83 -13.12 -17.19
C TYR A 70 2.40 -14.16 -16.22
N ILE A 71 2.03 -14.12 -14.95
CA ILE A 71 2.50 -15.09 -13.95
C ILE A 71 2.08 -16.52 -14.32
N LYS A 72 0.85 -16.72 -14.80
CA LYS A 72 0.38 -18.04 -15.25
C LYS A 72 1.22 -18.54 -16.43
N ASP A 73 1.46 -17.69 -17.42
CA ASP A 73 2.24 -18.05 -18.59
C ASP A 73 3.71 -18.31 -18.24
N HIS A 74 4.29 -17.47 -17.37
CA HIS A 74 5.68 -17.58 -16.89
C HIS A 74 5.92 -18.90 -16.17
N ASN A 75 4.98 -19.30 -15.30
CA ASN A 75 5.05 -20.58 -14.61
C ASN A 75 4.92 -21.79 -15.55
N ALA A 76 4.22 -21.63 -16.68
CA ALA A 76 4.05 -22.69 -17.67
C ALA A 76 5.22 -22.81 -18.66
N HIS A 77 5.94 -21.70 -18.93
CA HIS A 77 6.97 -21.61 -19.97
C HIS A 77 8.31 -21.07 -19.42
N SER A 78 8.65 -21.40 -18.18
CA SER A 78 9.77 -20.79 -17.43
C SER A 78 11.15 -20.89 -18.09
N ASN A 79 11.32 -21.73 -19.11
CA ASN A 79 12.58 -21.96 -19.83
C ASN A 79 12.58 -21.46 -21.28
N ASP A 80 11.55 -20.71 -21.69
CA ASP A 80 11.37 -20.28 -23.08
C ASP A 80 11.87 -18.83 -23.25
N GLU A 81 12.96 -18.63 -23.99
CA GLU A 81 13.54 -17.28 -24.20
C GLU A 81 12.59 -16.34 -24.94
N GLU A 82 11.66 -16.88 -25.74
CA GLU A 82 10.66 -16.09 -26.47
C GLU A 82 9.65 -15.42 -25.52
N PHE A 83 9.41 -16.01 -24.35
CA PHE A 83 8.47 -15.51 -23.35
C PHE A 83 8.87 -14.14 -22.77
N SER A 84 10.18 -13.88 -22.65
CA SER A 84 10.73 -12.62 -22.15
C SER A 84 10.28 -11.39 -22.95
N SER A 85 9.95 -11.59 -24.24
CA SER A 85 9.52 -10.52 -25.16
C SER A 85 8.00 -10.37 -25.31
N LYS A 86 7.22 -11.17 -24.58
CA LYS A 86 5.76 -11.20 -24.73
C LYS A 86 5.12 -9.91 -24.21
N LYS A 87 4.33 -9.27 -25.07
CA LYS A 87 3.50 -8.10 -24.74
C LYS A 87 2.06 -8.51 -24.46
N TYR A 88 1.45 -7.86 -23.47
CA TYR A 88 0.06 -8.03 -23.08
C TYR A 88 -0.71 -6.74 -23.37
N ARG A 89 -1.88 -6.85 -24.01
CA ARG A 89 -2.71 -5.70 -24.35
C ARG A 89 -3.45 -5.19 -23.10
N ILE A 90 -3.25 -3.93 -22.75
CA ILE A 90 -3.95 -3.28 -21.62
C ILE A 90 -5.27 -2.67 -22.08
N ASP A 91 -5.20 -1.88 -23.15
CA ASP A 91 -6.35 -1.20 -23.75
C ASP A 91 -6.10 -1.02 -25.26
N ASN A 92 -7.03 -0.38 -25.98
CA ASN A 92 -6.90 -0.21 -27.43
C ASN A 92 -5.65 0.56 -27.87
N ASN A 93 -4.98 1.29 -26.97
CA ASN A 93 -3.88 2.19 -27.27
C ASN A 93 -2.55 1.83 -26.59
N ARG A 94 -2.53 0.81 -25.72
CA ARG A 94 -1.38 0.49 -24.87
C ARG A 94 -1.17 -1.00 -24.70
N ASP A 95 0.09 -1.40 -24.73
CA ASP A 95 0.58 -2.72 -24.37
C ASP A 95 1.50 -2.62 -23.14
N VAL A 96 1.66 -3.73 -22.43
CA VAL A 96 2.58 -3.88 -21.30
C VAL A 96 3.51 -5.06 -21.51
N SER A 97 4.79 -4.88 -21.22
CA SER A 97 5.77 -5.96 -21.11
C SER A 97 6.18 -6.10 -19.64
N PHE A 98 6.11 -7.30 -19.09
CA PHE A 98 6.44 -7.56 -17.69
C PHE A 98 7.83 -8.18 -17.54
N ASP A 99 8.52 -7.77 -16.48
CA ASP A 99 9.78 -8.34 -16.01
C ASP A 99 9.75 -8.40 -14.48
N GLU A 100 9.36 -9.57 -13.95
CA GLU A 100 9.15 -9.82 -12.53
C GLU A 100 8.23 -8.80 -11.84
N ASP A 101 8.80 -7.88 -11.04
CA ASP A 101 8.09 -6.82 -10.32
C ASP A 101 8.11 -5.47 -11.06
N THR A 102 8.65 -5.43 -12.28
CA THR A 102 8.70 -4.24 -13.13
C THR A 102 7.95 -4.47 -14.43
N ALA A 103 7.55 -3.38 -15.08
CA ALA A 103 6.94 -3.46 -16.39
C ALA A 103 7.17 -2.18 -17.19
N GLU A 104 7.06 -2.30 -18.50
CA GLU A 104 7.12 -1.19 -19.44
C GLU A 104 5.78 -1.08 -20.15
N LEU A 105 5.10 0.05 -19.95
CA LEU A 105 3.92 0.44 -20.71
C LEU A 105 4.37 1.13 -21.99
N THR A 106 3.92 0.63 -23.14
CA THR A 106 4.16 1.23 -24.45
C THR A 106 2.85 1.62 -25.09
N ASP A 107 2.72 2.85 -25.56
CA ASP A 107 1.58 3.27 -26.37
C ASP A 107 1.87 3.19 -27.89
N HIS A 108 0.85 3.39 -28.73
CA HIS A 108 1.01 3.39 -30.20
C HIS A 108 1.93 4.48 -30.76
N GLN A 109 2.35 5.44 -29.93
CA GLN A 109 3.30 6.50 -30.31
C GLN A 109 4.73 6.17 -29.85
N ASP A 110 4.98 4.91 -29.47
CA ASP A 110 6.24 4.41 -28.90
C ASP A 110 6.68 5.16 -27.63
N HIS A 111 5.75 5.79 -26.91
CA HIS A 111 6.05 6.36 -25.61
C HIS A 111 6.13 5.23 -24.57
N LEU A 112 7.28 5.15 -23.90
CA LEU A 112 7.58 4.15 -22.91
C LEU A 112 7.55 4.72 -21.49
N VAL A 113 6.69 4.14 -20.64
CA VAL A 113 6.61 4.46 -19.21
C VAL A 113 6.98 3.23 -18.41
N ARG A 114 8.03 3.35 -17.58
CA ARG A 114 8.41 2.30 -16.64
C ARG A 114 7.54 2.35 -15.41
N ILE A 115 7.01 1.19 -15.03
CA ILE A 115 6.22 1.01 -13.84
C ILE A 115 6.82 -0.09 -12.98
N LYS A 116 6.60 0.01 -11.67
CA LYS A 116 7.05 -0.95 -10.68
C LYS A 116 5.89 -1.36 -9.79
N ARG A 117 5.81 -2.65 -9.52
CA ARG A 117 4.89 -3.25 -8.56
C ARG A 117 5.42 -3.02 -7.16
N GLN A 118 4.60 -2.44 -6.30
CA GLN A 118 4.96 -2.17 -4.90
C GLN A 118 3.90 -2.72 -3.96
N PRO A 119 4.27 -3.60 -3.01
CA PRO A 119 3.36 -4.00 -1.97
C PRO A 119 3.06 -2.83 -1.04
N LEU A 120 1.82 -2.75 -0.60
CA LEU A 120 1.41 -1.82 0.44
C LEU A 120 1.53 -2.51 1.79
N ASP A 121 2.44 -2.00 2.62
CA ASP A 121 2.65 -2.46 3.99
C ASP A 121 1.34 -2.47 4.77
N GLY A 122 1.11 -3.46 5.63
CA GLY A 122 -0.08 -3.46 6.48
C GLY A 122 -0.11 -2.25 7.41
N LEU A 123 1.04 -1.93 8.00
CA LEU A 123 1.26 -0.72 8.80
C LEU A 123 2.44 0.06 8.24
N TRP A 124 2.22 1.32 7.92
CA TRP A 124 3.25 2.27 7.54
C TRP A 124 3.28 3.44 8.51
N VAL A 125 4.47 3.78 9.00
CA VAL A 125 4.69 4.91 9.92
C VAL A 125 5.82 5.77 9.38
N GLY A 126 5.54 7.04 9.14
CA GLY A 126 6.51 8.06 8.83
C GLY A 126 6.61 9.06 9.98
N PHE A 127 7.82 9.26 10.49
CA PHE A 127 8.09 10.26 11.52
C PHE A 127 9.20 11.18 11.03
N ALA A 128 8.96 12.49 11.02
CA ALA A 128 9.92 13.49 10.59
C ALA A 128 9.96 14.64 11.59
N TRP A 129 11.16 15.17 11.88
CA TRP A 129 11.31 16.23 12.85
C TRP A 129 12.46 17.20 12.53
N SER A 130 12.38 18.37 13.16
CA SER A 130 13.37 19.44 13.16
C SER A 130 13.54 19.97 14.59
N THR A 131 14.19 21.12 14.76
CA THR A 131 14.35 21.76 16.07
C THR A 131 13.01 22.17 16.67
N SER A 132 12.11 22.65 15.81
CA SER A 132 10.85 23.28 16.22
C SER A 132 9.62 22.49 15.78
N ASN A 133 9.76 21.56 14.83
CA ASN A 133 8.65 20.86 14.20
C ASN A 133 8.76 19.34 14.35
N ALA A 134 7.63 18.66 14.43
CA ALA A 134 7.53 17.21 14.32
C ALA A 134 6.27 16.83 13.54
N ALA A 135 6.36 15.80 12.70
CA ALA A 135 5.27 15.24 11.93
C ALA A 135 5.27 13.72 12.10
N LEU A 136 4.12 13.16 12.45
CA LEU A 136 3.85 11.73 12.48
C LEU A 136 2.73 11.45 11.48
N HIS A 137 2.95 10.47 10.60
CA HIS A 137 1.97 10.02 9.64
C HIS A 137 1.88 8.50 9.73
N VAL A 138 0.67 7.97 9.94
CA VAL A 138 0.41 6.55 10.10
C VAL A 138 -0.64 6.12 9.09
N ARG A 139 -0.39 5.00 8.40
CA ARG A 139 -1.34 4.36 7.48
C ARG A 139 -1.49 2.89 7.85
N ILE A 140 -2.73 2.44 7.98
CA ILE A 140 -3.10 1.03 8.13
C ILE A 140 -3.92 0.66 6.91
N ASN A 141 -3.42 -0.28 6.11
CA ASN A 141 -4.04 -0.61 4.82
C ASN A 141 -5.08 -1.72 4.92
N ARG A 142 -4.89 -2.71 5.81
CA ARG A 142 -5.86 -3.78 6.06
C ARG A 142 -5.81 -4.22 7.52
N VAL A 143 -6.98 -4.33 8.13
CA VAL A 143 -7.17 -4.86 9.48
C VAL A 143 -8.21 -5.97 9.45
N GLN A 144 -7.99 -7.01 10.23
CA GLN A 144 -8.98 -8.06 10.47
C GLN A 144 -9.03 -8.40 11.96
N ILE A 145 -10.23 -8.61 12.49
CA ILE A 145 -10.45 -9.04 13.86
C ILE A 145 -11.27 -10.31 13.81
N ASP A 146 -10.68 -11.38 14.32
CA ASP A 146 -11.28 -12.70 14.39
C ASP A 146 -11.65 -13.01 15.85
N ASN A 147 -12.79 -13.68 16.02
CA ASN A 147 -13.23 -14.20 17.30
C ASN A 147 -12.78 -15.66 17.38
N GLU A 148 -11.84 -15.92 18.28
CA GLU A 148 -11.22 -17.25 18.43
C GLU A 148 -11.98 -18.13 19.43
N HIS A 149 -13.10 -17.63 19.97
CA HIS A 149 -13.89 -18.39 20.93
C HIS A 149 -14.56 -19.62 20.28
N GLU A 150 -14.52 -20.74 20.99
CA GLU A 150 -15.18 -21.97 20.57
C GLU A 150 -16.68 -21.74 20.40
N PHE A 151 -17.27 -22.32 19.36
CA PHE A 151 -18.70 -22.17 19.02
C PHE A 151 -19.17 -20.73 18.72
N THR A 152 -18.26 -19.83 18.35
CA THR A 152 -18.67 -18.48 17.90
C THR A 152 -19.55 -18.55 16.65
N LEU A 153 -20.65 -17.79 16.67
CA LEU A 153 -21.52 -17.60 15.51
C LEU A 153 -20.88 -16.68 14.45
N PHE A 154 -19.95 -15.83 14.87
CA PHE A 154 -19.27 -14.84 14.03
C PHE A 154 -17.76 -14.98 14.20
N PRO A 155 -17.10 -15.89 13.45
CA PRO A 155 -15.66 -16.10 13.55
C PRO A 155 -14.85 -14.90 13.07
N VAL A 156 -15.42 -14.08 12.19
CA VAL A 156 -14.82 -12.81 11.75
C VAL A 156 -15.69 -11.67 12.25
N VAL A 157 -15.16 -10.88 13.18
CA VAL A 157 -15.83 -9.72 13.77
C VAL A 157 -15.70 -8.51 12.85
N LEU A 158 -14.52 -8.32 12.27
CA LEU A 158 -14.23 -7.21 11.39
C LEU A 158 -13.31 -7.67 10.26
N ASN A 159 -13.73 -7.48 9.02
CA ASN A 159 -12.87 -7.55 7.85
C ASN A 159 -13.43 -6.54 6.85
N PRO A 160 -12.91 -5.30 6.80
CA PRO A 160 -13.45 -4.26 5.95
C PRO A 160 -13.32 -4.66 4.48
N ILE A 161 -14.44 -5.00 3.85
CA ILE A 161 -14.49 -5.24 2.42
C ILE A 161 -14.85 -3.92 1.76
N VAL A 162 -13.94 -3.39 0.94
CA VAL A 162 -14.28 -2.28 0.04
C VAL A 162 -15.34 -2.77 -0.96
N SER A 163 -16.54 -2.18 -0.88
CA SER A 163 -17.65 -2.56 -1.74
C SER A 163 -17.39 -2.10 -3.18
N LYS A 164 -17.49 -3.03 -4.14
CA LYS A 164 -17.36 -2.73 -5.59
C LYS A 164 -18.30 -1.61 -6.07
N ALA A 165 -19.44 -1.42 -5.40
CA ALA A 165 -20.49 -0.49 -5.80
C ALA A 165 -20.23 0.98 -5.43
N ALA A 166 -19.31 1.26 -4.48
CA ALA A 166 -19.11 2.62 -3.97
C ALA A 166 -18.20 3.49 -4.85
N GLY A 167 -17.62 2.95 -5.93
CA GLY A 167 -16.71 3.69 -6.83
C GLY A 167 -15.43 4.22 -6.16
N THR A 168 -15.23 3.92 -4.88
CA THR A 168 -14.08 4.33 -4.03
C THR A 168 -12.94 3.33 -4.03
N ASP A 169 -12.98 2.38 -4.96
CA ASP A 169 -11.90 1.46 -5.24
C ASP A 169 -10.75 2.32 -5.81
N ILE A 170 -9.93 2.88 -4.93
CA ILE A 170 -8.73 3.64 -5.26
C ILE A 170 -7.58 2.75 -4.78
N PRO A 171 -6.70 2.26 -5.67
CA PRO A 171 -5.62 1.40 -5.25
C PRO A 171 -4.73 2.21 -4.31
N GLY A 172 -4.42 1.64 -3.16
CA GLY A 172 -3.58 2.30 -2.17
C GLY A 172 -4.24 3.35 -1.32
N LYS A 173 -5.58 3.42 -1.28
CA LYS A 173 -6.26 4.13 -0.20
C LYS A 173 -6.18 3.30 1.09
N PRO A 174 -5.55 3.81 2.17
CA PRO A 174 -5.51 3.12 3.45
C PRO A 174 -6.89 3.01 4.09
N PHE A 175 -7.08 1.96 4.90
CA PHE A 175 -8.29 1.78 5.71
C PHE A 175 -8.37 2.85 6.82
N ILE A 176 -7.24 3.08 7.52
CA ILE A 176 -7.08 4.16 8.50
C ILE A 176 -5.84 4.96 8.12
N GLU A 177 -5.97 6.28 8.09
CA GLU A 177 -4.87 7.22 7.90
C GLU A 177 -4.96 8.31 8.96
N PHE A 178 -3.82 8.64 9.56
CA PHE A 178 -3.73 9.63 10.61
C PHE A 178 -2.47 10.45 10.43
N SER A 179 -2.61 11.78 10.51
CA SER A 179 -1.49 12.71 10.48
C SER A 179 -1.54 13.65 11.68
N LEU A 180 -0.43 13.70 12.41
CA LEU A 180 -0.19 14.64 13.50
C LEU A 180 0.97 15.54 13.13
N PHE A 181 0.76 16.84 13.20
CA PHE A 181 1.79 17.85 13.03
C PHE A 181 1.87 18.74 14.25
N LYS A 182 3.09 18.96 14.74
CA LYS A 182 3.37 19.79 15.91
C LYS A 182 4.44 20.82 15.58
N THR A 183 4.20 22.06 15.95
CA THR A 183 5.15 23.16 15.87
C THR A 183 5.26 23.86 17.21
N THR A 184 6.48 23.98 17.71
CA THR A 184 6.81 24.71 18.93
C THR A 184 7.67 25.92 18.55
N THR A 185 7.15 27.12 18.79
CA THR A 185 7.90 28.37 18.64
C THR A 185 8.18 28.96 20.02
N ALA A 186 9.04 29.97 20.10
CA ALA A 186 9.31 30.68 21.35
C ALA A 186 8.06 31.31 22.01
N ARG A 187 6.96 31.49 21.26
CA ARG A 187 5.75 32.18 21.72
C ARG A 187 4.49 31.33 21.70
N SER A 188 4.53 30.13 21.12
CA SER A 188 3.34 29.29 20.98
C SER A 188 3.71 27.83 20.74
N ASN A 189 2.80 26.93 21.16
CA ASN A 189 2.85 25.52 20.84
C ASN A 189 1.54 25.16 20.14
N THR A 190 1.62 24.76 18.87
CA THR A 190 0.46 24.46 18.03
C THR A 190 0.52 23.01 17.58
N THR A 191 -0.61 22.30 17.72
CA THR A 191 -0.77 20.91 17.28
C THR A 191 -1.94 20.83 16.31
N HIS A 192 -1.73 20.18 15.18
CA HIS A 192 -2.72 19.94 14.13
C HIS A 192 -2.88 18.44 13.92
N ILE A 193 -4.13 17.98 13.86
CA ILE A 193 -4.51 16.57 13.66
C ILE A 193 -5.40 16.50 12.42
N LYS A 194 -5.13 15.55 11.53
CA LYS A 194 -5.91 15.25 10.33
C LYS A 194 -6.11 13.75 10.17
#